data_AF-A0A378BDB4-F1
#
_entry.id   AF-A0A378BDB4-F1
#
_cell.length_a   1.000
_cell.length_b   1.000
_cell.length_c   1.000
_cell.angle_alpha   90.00
_cell.angle_beta   90.00
_cell.angle_gamma   90.00
#
_symmetry.space_group_name_H-M   'P 1'
#
loop_
_entity.id
_entity.type
_entity.pdbx_description
1 polymer ?
#
loop_
_entity_poly.entity_id
_entity_poly.type
_entity_poly.pdbx_seq_one_letter_code
_entity_poly.pdbx_strand_id
1 'polypeptide(L)' 'MLRTLLGACLAAGLLAGCSSHPEIPVSDQQALVMESSVLAAGISASEPAVVATEIQATASSTLYNERQQPVTVHYRFFLV' A
#
# COMPACT_ATOMS: atom_id res chain seq x y z
N MET A 1 -19.18 -1.74 -43.94
CA MET A 1 -18.52 -0.62 -43.24
C MET A 1 -18.83 -0.61 -41.73
N LEU A 2 -20.09 -0.82 -41.30
CA LEU A 2 -20.46 -0.85 -39.88
C LEU A 2 -19.78 -1.97 -39.05
N ARG A 3 -19.57 -3.15 -39.65
CA ARG A 3 -18.98 -4.32 -38.96
C ARG A 3 -17.50 -4.13 -38.62
N THR A 4 -16.74 -3.45 -39.48
CA THR A 4 -15.32 -3.14 -39.26
C THR A 4 -15.12 -2.06 -38.22
N LEU A 5 -16.02 -1.06 -38.17
CA LEU A 5 -16.05 -0.04 -37.12
C LEU A 5 -16.31 -0.66 -35.74
N LEU A 6 -17.25 -1.60 -35.65
CA LEU A 6 -17.56 -2.29 -34.40
C LEU A 6 -16.35 -3.09 -33.86
N GLY A 7 -15.63 -3.77 -34.75
CA GLY A 7 -14.41 -4.51 -34.39
C GLY A 7 -13.28 -3.59 -33.90
N ALA A 8 -13.11 -2.43 -34.53
CA ALA A 8 -12.11 -1.45 -34.12
C ALA A 8 -12.42 -0.84 -32.74
N CYS A 9 -13.69 -0.55 -32.45
CA CYS A 9 -14.11 -0.06 -31.14
C CYS A 9 -13.89 -1.10 -30.02
N LEU A 10 -14.18 -2.38 -30.29
CA LEU A 10 -13.92 -3.46 -29.33
C LEU A 10 -12.42 -3.62 -29.03
N ALA A 11 -11.57 -3.53 -30.05
CA ALA A 11 -10.12 -3.60 -29.86
C ALA A 11 -9.57 -2.41 -29.06
N ALA A 12 -10.09 -1.20 -29.29
CA ALA A 12 -9.71 -0.01 -28.54
C ALA A 12 -10.14 -0.10 -27.05
N GLY A 13 -11.32 -0.66 -26.77
CA GLY A 13 -11.80 -0.86 -25.40
C GLY A 13 -10.95 -1.84 -24.59
N LEU A 14 -10.41 -2.89 -25.24
CA LEU A 14 -9.53 -3.86 -24.59
C LEU A 14 -8.16 -3.26 -24.23
N LEU A 15 -7.67 -2.28 -24.99
CA LEU A 15 -6.39 -1.61 -24.73
C LEU A 15 -6.49 -0.49 -23.68
N ALA A 16 -7.69 0.06 -23.44
CA ALA A 16 -7.92 1.11 -22.43
C ALA A 16 -7.85 0.58 -20.98
N GLY A 17 -7.91 -0.73 -20.77
CA GLY A 17 -7.79 -1.36 -19.46
C GLY A 17 -6.33 -1.58 -18.99
N CYS A 18 -5.33 -1.27 -19.81
CA CYS A 18 -3.92 -1.53 -19.51
C CYS A 18 -3.22 -0.43 -18.70
N SER A 19 -3.92 0.60 -18.22
CA SER A 19 -3.36 1.52 -17.23
C SER A 19 -3.71 1.03 -15.82
N SER A 20 -3.17 -0.12 -15.44
CA SER A 20 -3.14 -0.52 -14.03
C SER A 20 -2.19 0.44 -13.32
N HIS A 21 -2.70 1.53 -12.77
CA HIS A 21 -1.99 2.28 -11.74
C HIS A 21 -2.01 1.38 -10.51
N PRO A 22 -0.88 0.79 -10.08
CA PRO A 22 -0.85 0.01 -8.86
C PRO A 22 -0.77 1.00 -7.71
N GLU A 23 -1.88 1.69 -7.48
CA GLU A 23 -2.11 2.33 -6.20
C GLU A 23 -2.50 1.19 -5.27
N ILE A 24 -1.60 0.83 -4.36
CA ILE A 24 -1.91 -0.11 -3.29
C ILE A 24 -3.07 0.56 -2.54
N PRO A 25 -4.30 0.02 -2.57
CA PRO A 25 -5.41 0.63 -1.87
C PRO A 25 -5.15 0.44 -0.38
N VAL A 26 -4.54 1.43 0.25
CA VAL A 26 -4.42 1.48 1.69
C VAL A 26 -5.79 1.92 2.18
N SER A 27 -6.61 0.97 2.64
CA SER A 27 -7.87 1.32 3.30
C SER A 27 -7.53 2.14 4.55
N ASP A 28 -8.23 3.25 4.78
CA ASP A 28 -8.12 4.04 6.02
C ASP A 28 -8.41 3.18 7.28
N GLN A 29 -9.07 2.03 7.10
CA GLN A 29 -9.34 1.07 8.17
C GLN A 29 -8.13 0.21 8.54
N GLN A 30 -7.07 0.24 7.74
CA GLN A 30 -5.87 -0.57 7.92
C GLN A 30 -4.62 0.31 7.88
N ALA A 31 -4.53 1.21 8.87
CA ALA A 31 -3.42 2.15 9.07
C ALA A 31 -2.04 1.46 9.26
N LEU A 32 -2.03 0.15 9.52
CA LEU A 32 -0.82 -0.66 9.66
C LEU A 32 -0.96 -1.95 8.83
N VAL A 33 -0.02 -2.15 7.90
CA VAL A 33 0.12 -3.39 7.13
C VAL A 33 1.44 -4.05 7.52
N MET A 34 1.34 -5.31 7.97
CA MET A 34 2.48 -6.13 8.38
C MET A 34 2.56 -7.35 7.48
N GLU A 35 3.73 -7.62 6.91
CA GLU A 35 3.95 -8.86 6.18
C GLU A 35 3.95 -10.07 7.14
N SER A 36 3.51 -11.22 6.65
CA SER A 36 3.47 -12.46 7.44
C SER A 36 4.85 -12.88 7.95
N SER A 37 5.91 -12.59 7.20
CA SER A 37 7.30 -12.82 7.59
C SER A 37 7.71 -12.00 8.81
N VAL A 38 7.30 -10.74 8.87
CA VAL A 38 7.56 -9.80 9.98
C VAL A 38 6.84 -10.27 11.25
N LEU A 39 5.57 -10.66 11.12
CA LEU A 39 4.80 -11.24 12.22
C LEU A 39 5.41 -12.57 12.72
N ALA A 40 5.80 -13.46 11.81
CA ALA A 40 6.40 -14.75 12.14
C ALA A 40 7.78 -14.59 12.83
N ALA A 41 8.54 -13.56 12.46
CA ALA A 41 9.79 -13.18 13.11
C ALA A 41 9.58 -12.70 14.57
N GLY A 42 8.32 -12.46 14.98
CA GLY A 42 7.97 -11.98 16.31
C GLY A 42 8.10 -10.47 16.45
N ILE A 43 7.94 -9.73 15.36
CA ILE A 43 7.84 -8.28 15.38
C ILE A 43 6.37 -7.89 15.46
N SER A 44 6.06 -6.99 16.39
CA SER A 44 4.75 -6.32 16.49
C SER A 44 4.93 -4.81 16.33
N ALA A 45 3.87 -4.09 15.98
CA ALA A 45 3.91 -2.64 15.86
C ALA A 45 2.62 -2.01 16.39
N SER A 46 2.74 -0.82 16.97
CA SER A 46 1.59 0.00 17.33
C SER A 46 0.99 0.63 16.08
N GLU A 47 -0.32 0.88 16.12
CA GLU A 47 -0.97 1.72 15.12
C GLU A 47 -0.24 3.08 15.03
N PRO A 48 0.03 3.59 13.82
CA PRO A 48 0.79 4.81 13.66
C PRO A 48 -0.02 6.03 14.11
N ALA A 49 0.60 6.91 14.88
CA ALA A 49 0.05 8.23 15.18
C ALA A 49 0.43 9.21 14.08
N VAL A 50 -0.55 9.94 13.54
CA VAL A 50 -0.33 10.99 12.55
C VAL A 50 -0.64 12.34 13.17
N VAL A 51 0.35 13.22 13.20
CA VAL A 51 0.19 14.62 13.61
C VAL A 51 0.40 15.50 12.40
N ALA A 52 -0.67 16.17 11.95
CA ALA A 52 -0.63 17.11 10.85
C ALA A 52 -0.74 18.56 11.35
N THR A 53 0.08 19.43 10.77
CA THR A 53 0.01 20.89 10.90
C THR A 53 -0.16 21.50 9.51
N GLU A 54 -0.43 22.79 9.42
CA GLU A 54 -0.59 23.51 8.14
C GLU A 54 0.60 23.36 7.17
N ILE A 55 1.79 23.04 7.69
CA ILE A 55 3.05 23.04 6.93
C ILE A 55 3.73 21.67 6.88
N GLN A 56 3.34 20.74 7.73
CA GLN A 56 4.00 19.45 7.86
C GLN A 56 3.09 18.40 8.49
N ALA A 57 3.15 17.18 7.95
CA ALA A 57 2.60 15.97 8.56
C ALA A 57 3.75 15.07 9.06
N THR A 58 3.58 14.52 10.26
CA THR A 58 4.51 13.56 10.86
C THR A 58 3.75 12.30 11.25
N ALA A 59 4.21 11.16 10.77
CA ALA A 59 3.74 9.84 11.19
C ALA A 59 4.78 9.17 12.08
N SER A 60 4.35 8.54 13.16
CA SER A 60 5.22 7.78 14.07
C SER A 60 4.58 6.44 14.44
N SER A 61 5.39 5.39 14.56
CA SER A 61 4.95 4.06 15.01
C SER A 61 6.06 3.44 15.85
N THR A 62 5.67 2.63 16.85
CA THR A 62 6.61 1.89 17.70
C THR A 62 6.64 0.43 17.28
N LEU A 63 7.84 -0.09 17.02
CA LEU A 63 8.11 -1.50 16.72
C LEU A 63 8.62 -2.22 17.97
N TYR A 64 8.09 -3.41 18.23
CA TYR A 64 8.52 -4.28 19.33
C TYR A 64 9.10 -5.57 18.77
N ASN A 65 10.28 -5.95 19.26
CA ASN A 65 10.87 -7.25 18.98
C ASN A 65 10.64 -8.16 20.18
N GLU A 66 9.71 -9.08 20.04
CA GLU A 66 9.30 -10.01 21.12
C GLU A 66 10.27 -11.19 21.27
N ARG A 67 11.30 -11.27 20.41
CA ARG A 67 12.31 -12.32 20.45
C ARG A 67 13.67 -11.74 20.81
N GLN A 68 14.47 -12.53 21.51
CA GLN A 68 15.86 -12.19 21.86
C GLN A 68 16.84 -12.46 20.72
N GLN A 69 16.42 -12.20 19.48
CA GLN A 69 17.25 -12.36 18.29
C GLN A 69 17.27 -11.03 17.52
N PRO A 70 18.43 -10.61 16.96
CA PRO A 70 18.47 -9.44 16.10
C PRO A 70 17.62 -9.66 14.83
N VAL A 71 16.88 -8.63 14.42
CA VAL A 71 16.07 -8.63 13.21
C VAL A 71 16.28 -7.32 12.46
N THR A 72 16.37 -7.40 11.14
CA THR A 72 16.36 -6.24 10.25
C THR A 72 14.97 -6.11 9.65
N VAL A 73 14.36 -4.92 9.77
CA VAL A 73 13.01 -4.65 9.24
C VAL A 73 13.10 -3.52 8.23
N HIS A 74 12.44 -3.69 7.09
CA HIS A 74 12.26 -2.64 6.08
C HIS A 74 10.86 -2.07 6.25
N TYR A 75 10.76 -0.75 6.42
CA TYR A 75 9.48 -0.06 6.65
C TYR A 75 9.32 1.10 5.67
N ARG A 76 8.06 1.49 5.45
CA ARG A 76 7.72 2.68 4.67
C ARG A 76 6.43 3.29 5.21
N PHE A 77 6.43 4.61 5.35
CA PHE A 77 5.21 5.37 5.57
C PHE A 77 4.62 5.79 4.22
N PHE A 78 3.31 5.58 4.05
CA PHE A 78 2.53 6.09 2.93
C PHE A 78 1.64 7.20 3.48
N LEU A 79 1.87 8.43 3.03
CA LEU A 79 1.01 9.56 3.30
C LEU A 79 0.12 9.72 2.07
N VAL A 80 -1.19 9.57 2.26
CA VAL A 80 -2.21 9.76 1.21
C VAL A 80 -2.69 11.20 1.23
#